data_AF-A0A8T3KRT3-F1
#
_entry.id   AF-A0A8T3KRT3-F1
#
_cell.length_a   1.000
_cell.length_b   1.000
_cell.length_c   1.000
_cell.angle_alpha   90.00
_cell.angle_beta   90.00
_cell.angle_gamma   90.00
#
_symmetry.space_group_name_H-M   'P 1'
#
loop_
_entity.id
_entity.type
_entity.pdbx_description
1 polymer ?
#
loop_
_entity_poly.entity_id
_entity_poly.type
_entity_poly.pdbx_seq_one_letter_code
_entity_poly.pdbx_strand_id
1 'polypeptide(L)' 'MLQDDFPELKKRYWGQHLWSRGYFCATVGSVTEEMIKQYIENQGRQENNDFKIEE' A
#
# COMPACT_ATOMS: atom_id res chain seq x y z
N MET A 1 -0.77 4.57 20.89
CA MET A 1 -0.83 4.22 19.44
C MET A 1 -0.02 2.94 19.26
N LEU A 2 -0.19 2.14 18.19
CA LEU A 2 0.50 0.84 18.07
C LEU A 2 2.02 0.93 18.27
N GLN A 3 2.69 1.97 17.77
CA GLN A 3 4.13 2.14 17.98
C GLN A 3 4.52 2.57 19.42
N ASP A 4 3.58 3.08 20.23
CA ASP A 4 3.82 3.39 21.64
C ASP A 4 3.76 2.14 22.50
N ASP A 5 2.84 1.24 22.17
CA ASP A 5 2.68 -0.03 22.87
C ASP A 5 3.78 -1.04 22.49
N PHE A 6 4.39 -0.87 21.30
CA PHE A 6 5.45 -1.72 20.75
C PHE A 6 6.69 -0.90 20.32
N PRO A 7 7.58 -0.54 21.27
CA PRO A 7 8.75 0.31 21.01
C PRO A 7 9.73 -0.23 19.96
N GLU A 8 9.77 -1.55 19.75
CA GLU A 8 10.56 -2.20 18.70
C GLU A 8 10.14 -1.78 17.29
N LEU A 9 8.86 -1.44 17.09
CA LEU A 9 8.35 -0.96 15.81
C LEU A 9 8.90 0.42 15.45
N LYS A 10 9.19 1.28 16.44
CA LYS A 10 9.78 2.61 16.22
C LYS A 10 11.19 2.53 15.60
N LYS A 11 11.95 1.46 15.91
CA LYS A 11 13.27 1.21 15.31
C LYS A 11 13.18 0.75 13.85
N ARG A 12 12.09 0.08 13.47
CA ARG A 12 11.90 -0.46 12.11
C ARG A 12 11.19 0.53 11.19
N TYR A 13 10.24 1.30 11.72
CA TYR A 13 9.38 2.22 10.97
C TYR A 13 9.54 3.64 11.51
N TRP A 14 10.47 4.37 10.91
CA TRP A 14 10.89 5.69 11.36
C TRP A 14 9.83 6.73 10.99
N GLY A 15 9.66 7.77 11.82
CA GLY A 15 8.74 8.86 11.54
C GLY A 15 7.25 8.50 11.62
N GLN A 16 6.90 7.43 12.35
CA GLN A 16 5.50 6.96 12.50
C GLN A 16 4.84 6.49 11.19
N HIS A 17 5.63 6.17 10.17
CA HIS A 17 5.13 5.62 8.90
C HIS A 17 4.98 4.10 8.97
N LEU A 18 3.90 3.65 9.62
CA LEU A 18 3.60 2.22 9.72
C LEU A 18 2.94 1.65 8.46
N TRP A 19 2.06 2.44 7.83
CA TRP A 19 1.26 2.02 6.68
C TRP A 19 1.69 2.77 5.42
N SER A 20 1.45 2.18 4.24
CA SER A 20 1.61 2.90 2.98
C SER A 20 0.57 4.02 2.89
N ARG A 21 0.83 5.01 2.04
CA ARG A 21 -0.06 6.18 1.89
C ARG A 21 -1.42 5.81 1.26
N GLY A 22 -1.50 4.67 0.59
CA GLY A 22 -2.70 4.19 -0.07
C GLY A 22 -3.56 3.34 0.86
N TYR A 23 -4.84 3.27 0.55
CA TYR A 23 -5.78 2.34 1.18
C TYR A 23 -6.64 1.67 0.12
N PHE A 24 -7.11 0.46 0.41
CA PHE A 24 -8.07 -0.26 -0.41
C PHE A 24 -9.38 -0.39 0.37
N CYS A 25 -10.49 -0.06 -0.28
CA CYS A 25 -11.84 -0.17 0.29
C CYS A 25 -12.79 -0.65 -0.78
N ALA A 26 -13.61 -1.64 -0.46
CA ALA A 26 -14.58 -2.20 -1.37
C ALA A 26 -15.75 -2.85 -0.62
N THR A 27 -16.90 -2.95 -1.28
CA THR A 27 -18.12 -3.54 -0.71
C THR A 27 -18.03 -5.05 -0.66
N VAL A 28 -18.53 -5.64 0.44
CA VAL A 28 -18.56 -7.09 0.63
C VAL A 28 -19.59 -7.68 -0.34
N GLY A 29 -19.12 -8.44 -1.32
CA GLY A 29 -19.95 -9.09 -2.34
C GLY A 29 -19.30 -9.15 -3.73
N SER A 30 -18.42 -8.20 -4.06
CA SER A 30 -17.78 -8.12 -5.40
C SER A 30 -16.26 -8.29 -5.38
N VAL A 31 -15.64 -8.42 -4.20
CA VAL A 31 -14.19 -8.58 -4.08
C VAL A 31 -13.83 -10.03 -3.83
N THR A 32 -12.97 -10.55 -4.69
CA THR A 32 -12.37 -11.88 -4.55
C THR A 32 -11.03 -11.79 -3.83
N GLU A 33 -10.59 -12.89 -3.23
CA GLU A 33 -9.24 -13.00 -2.64
C GLU A 33 -8.15 -12.66 -3.67
N GLU A 34 -8.35 -13.11 -4.91
CA GLU A 34 -7.44 -12.86 -6.03
C GLU A 34 -7.23 -11.36 -6.28
N MET A 35 -8.29 -10.56 -6.24
CA MET A 35 -8.19 -9.10 -6.41
C MET A 35 -7.38 -8.45 -5.28
N ILE A 36 -7.55 -8.90 -4.04
CA ILE A 36 -6.80 -8.38 -2.89
C ILE A 36 -5.32 -8.74 -3.02
N LYS A 37 -5.00 -9.99 -3.39
CA LYS A 37 -3.62 -10.43 -3.66
C LYS A 37 -2.97 -9.60 -4.74
N GLN A 38 -3.63 -9.43 -5.88
CA GLN A 38 -3.12 -8.61 -6.98
C GLN A 38 -2.88 -7.15 -6.56
N TYR A 39 -3.76 -6.56 -5.75
CA TYR A 39 -3.55 -5.20 -5.23
C TYR A 39 -2.29 -5.10 -4.35
N ILE A 40 -2.09 -6.06 -3.45
CA ILE A 40 -0.92 -6.09 -2.55
C ILE A 40 0.36 -6.34 -3.36
N GLU A 41 0.37 -7.29 -4.29
CA GLU A 41 1.53 -7.64 -5.11
C GLU A 41 1.97 -6.50 -6.03
N ASN A 42 1.02 -5.69 -6.49
CA ASN A 42 1.30 -4.56 -7.37
C ASN A 42 1.59 -3.26 -6.61
N GLN A 43 1.41 -3.20 -5.28
CA GLN A 43 1.85 -2.03 -4.50
C GLN A 43 3.36 -1.83 -4.65
N GLY A 44 3.78 -0.63 -5.08
CA GLY A 44 5.18 -0.25 -5.20
C GLY A 44 5.79 -0.43 -6.60
N ARG A 45 5.08 -1.06 -7.53
CA ARG A 45 5.42 -0.98 -8.97
C ARG A 45 4.91 0.36 -9.50
N GLN A 46 5.74 1.39 -9.45
CA GLN A 46 5.51 2.56 -10.31
C GLN A 46 5.76 2.10 -11.74
N GLU A 47 4.71 1.99 -12.56
CA GLU A 47 4.92 2.10 -14.00
C GLU A 47 5.47 3.52 -14.21
N ASN A 48 6.75 3.60 -14.58
CA ASN A 48 7.33 4.80 -15.15
C ASN A 48 6.59 5.07 -16.46
N ASN A 49 5.41 5.67 -16.35
CA ASN A 49 4.71 6.23 -17.49
C ASN A 49 5.49 7.47 -17.92
N ASP A 50 6.59 7.25 -18.64
CA ASP A 50 7.09 8.21 -19.62
C ASP A 50 5.93 8.43 -20.60
N PHE A 51 5.13 9.44 -20.29
CA PHE A 51 4.00 9.88 -21.11
C PHE A 51 4.58 10.41 -22.42
N LYS A 52 4.72 9.53 -23.43
CA LYS A 52 5.10 9.94 -24.78
C LYS A 52 3.86 10.49 -25.48
N ILE A 53 3.87 11.79 -25.74
CA ILE A 53 2.93 12.44 -26.65
C ILE A 53 3.46 12.14 -28.05
N GLU A 54 2.74 11.32 -28.82
CA GLU A 54 2.96 11.19 -30.26
C GLU A 54 2.26 12.37 -30.96
N GLU A 55 2.98 13.00 -31.89
CA GLU A 55 2.54 14.15 -32.71
C GLU A 55 1.68 13.70 -33.90
#